data_AF-A0A2A9DP92-F1
#
_entry.id   AF-A0A2A9DP92-F1
#
_cell.length_a   1.000
_cell.length_b   1.000
_cell.length_c   1.000
_cell.angle_alpha   90.00
_cell.angle_beta   90.00
_cell.angle_gamma   90.00
#
_symmetry.space_group_name_H-M   'P 1'
#
loop_
_entity.id
_entity.type
_entity.pdbx_description
1 polymer ?
#
loop_
_entity_poly.entity_id
_entity_poly.type
_entity_poly.pdbx_seq_one_letter_code
_entity_poly.pdbx_strand_id
1 'polypeptide(L)'
;MLEKGKEVAECILGMKSFEELEIASEILSNRVNESWEAGDTCSRSSRWNLDLMKRYNQVALKLLSSSSHLLSDNLIDPAMHEFVEKHALNSITENIRAADNSALVRSNGISKLEFKEIIFTSPLVLSNIHFDDVSFTRCTFKSDLLLSSVTSSKCVEFAQCTFSHGHQIILRFLCFPKPLNASEWRPSLTFKECSIADMWVFKSQVFLFFSDSTIHSSSLELSEGSVAHYVNCRLSDAIVHDVTSGSDGSSLVPRGWFRDAGWTLD
;
A
#
# COMPACT_ATOMS: atom_id res chain seq x y z
N MET A 1 -7.49 -5.51 29.21
CA MET A 1 -7.19 -5.19 27.79
C MET A 1 -6.10 -4.14 27.65
N LEU A 2 -6.17 -3.00 28.35
CA LEU A 2 -5.11 -1.96 28.36
C LEU A 2 -3.72 -2.46 28.84
N GLU A 3 -3.68 -3.28 29.89
CA GLU A 3 -2.41 -3.85 30.39
C GLU A 3 -1.71 -4.72 29.33
N LYS A 4 -2.49 -5.55 28.61
CA LYS A 4 -1.96 -6.40 27.54
C LYS A 4 -1.44 -5.59 26.34
N GLY A 5 -2.12 -4.49 25.97
CA GLY A 5 -1.64 -3.60 24.91
C GLY A 5 -0.34 -2.89 25.28
N LYS A 6 -0.19 -2.51 26.55
CA LYS A 6 1.04 -1.90 27.08
C LYS A 6 2.20 -2.89 27.12
N GLU A 7 1.99 -4.10 27.63
CA GLU A 7 3.02 -5.15 27.65
C GLU A 7 3.54 -5.47 26.24
N VAL A 8 2.64 -5.57 25.25
CA VAL A 8 3.04 -5.80 23.86
C VAL A 8 3.77 -4.56 23.31
N ALA A 9 3.31 -3.35 23.57
CA ALA A 9 3.99 -2.13 23.14
C ALA A 9 5.41 -2.01 23.72
N GLU A 10 5.60 -2.33 25.00
CA GLU A 10 6.90 -2.32 25.68
C GLU A 10 7.84 -3.37 25.07
N CYS A 11 7.32 -4.58 24.81
CA CYS A 11 8.03 -5.66 24.13
C CYS A 11 8.51 -5.25 22.73
N ILE A 12 7.63 -4.65 21.93
CA ILE A 12 7.91 -4.33 20.52
C ILE A 12 8.81 -3.10 20.38
N LEU A 13 8.55 -2.02 21.13
CA LEU A 13 9.23 -0.74 20.88
C LEU A 13 10.54 -0.55 21.65
N GLY A 14 10.86 -1.38 22.65
CA GLY A 14 12.11 -1.30 23.40
C GLY A 14 12.33 0.11 23.99
N MET A 15 11.58 0.42 25.04
CA MET A 15 11.42 1.73 25.72
C MET A 15 12.45 2.84 25.40
N LYS A 16 11.98 3.94 24.76
CA LYS A 16 12.71 5.22 24.64
C LYS A 16 11.85 6.48 24.87
N SER A 17 10.52 6.40 24.81
CA SER A 17 9.61 7.54 25.02
C SER A 17 8.29 7.09 25.65
N PHE A 18 7.87 7.75 26.75
CA PHE A 18 6.61 7.46 27.43
C PHE A 18 5.38 7.77 26.56
N GLU A 19 5.44 8.87 25.80
CA GLU A 19 4.33 9.31 24.94
C GLU A 19 4.12 8.39 23.73
N GLU A 20 5.21 7.88 23.13
CA GLU A 20 5.09 6.87 22.06
C GLU A 20 4.51 5.56 22.59
N LEU A 21 4.87 5.18 23.83
CA LEU A 21 4.36 3.97 24.46
C LEU A 21 2.87 4.09 24.75
N GLU A 22 2.39 5.24 25.20
CA GLU A 22 0.97 5.49 25.44
C GLU A 22 0.17 5.35 24.13
N ILE A 23 0.60 6.02 23.06
CA ILE A 23 -0.05 5.91 21.73
C ILE A 23 -0.02 4.46 21.22
N ALA A 24 1.13 3.78 21.33
CA ALA A 24 1.26 2.39 20.92
C ALA A 24 0.33 1.47 21.70
N SER A 25 0.25 1.67 23.02
CA SER A 25 -0.66 0.92 23.89
C SER A 25 -2.11 1.15 23.50
N GLU A 26 -2.48 2.39 23.14
CA GLU A 26 -3.83 2.71 22.68
C GLU A 26 -4.18 2.02 21.35
N ILE A 27 -3.26 2.06 20.38
CA ILE A 27 -3.39 1.36 19.09
C ILE A 27 -3.63 -0.13 19.33
N LEU A 28 -2.80 -0.76 20.16
CA LEU A 28 -2.85 -2.19 20.45
C LEU A 28 -4.01 -2.59 21.39
N SER A 29 -4.59 -1.66 22.13
CA SER A 29 -5.74 -1.91 23.01
C SER A 29 -7.10 -1.72 22.32
N ASN A 30 -7.11 -1.30 21.05
CA ASN A 30 -8.29 -1.18 20.20
C ASN A 30 -9.42 -0.30 20.76
N ARG A 31 -9.11 0.80 21.45
CA ARG A 31 -10.12 1.76 21.95
C ARG A 31 -10.82 2.58 20.86
N VAL A 32 -10.47 2.41 19.59
CA VAL A 32 -11.08 3.16 18.49
C VAL A 32 -12.44 2.57 18.02
N ASN A 33 -12.79 1.34 18.44
CA ASN A 33 -13.90 0.58 17.84
C ASN A 33 -15.19 0.35 18.65
N GLU A 34 -15.42 1.03 19.78
CA GLU A 34 -16.71 0.92 20.50
C GLU A 34 -17.79 1.97 20.09
N SER A 35 -17.61 2.75 19.02
CA SER A 35 -18.58 3.82 18.68
C SER A 35 -19.15 3.83 17.27
N TRP A 36 -19.03 2.77 16.47
CA TRP A 36 -19.45 2.81 15.05
C TRP A 36 -20.60 1.88 14.67
N GLU A 37 -21.04 0.97 15.56
CA GLU A 37 -22.23 0.13 15.32
C GLU A 37 -23.53 0.70 15.91
N ALA A 38 -23.44 1.73 16.76
CA ALA A 38 -24.63 2.47 17.16
C ALA A 38 -24.83 3.61 16.16
N GLY A 39 -25.96 3.59 15.45
CA GLY A 39 -26.49 4.71 14.66
C GLY A 39 -26.85 5.93 15.52
N ASP A 40 -25.97 6.32 16.42
CA ASP A 40 -26.04 7.54 17.21
C ASP A 40 -25.02 8.52 16.65
N THR A 41 -25.55 9.62 16.14
CA THR A 41 -24.85 10.88 15.92
C THR A 41 -24.30 11.41 17.24
N CYS A 42 -23.26 10.79 17.77
CA CYS A 42 -22.51 11.29 18.90
C CYS A 42 -21.36 12.15 18.35
N SER A 43 -21.64 13.44 18.19
CA SER A 43 -20.74 14.60 18.37
C SER A 43 -19.23 14.34 18.60
N ARG A 44 -18.53 13.65 17.69
CA ARG A 44 -17.06 13.54 17.65
C ARG A 44 -16.39 14.49 16.66
N SER A 45 -17.08 15.58 16.30
CA SER A 45 -16.67 16.51 15.24
C SER A 45 -15.58 17.54 15.62
N SER A 46 -14.72 17.31 16.63
CA SER A 46 -13.71 18.32 17.00
C SER A 46 -12.40 17.86 17.66
N ARG A 47 -12.08 16.57 17.77
CA ARG A 47 -10.91 16.11 18.58
C ARG A 47 -9.70 15.52 17.86
N TRP A 48 -9.76 15.30 16.55
CA TRP A 48 -8.59 14.82 15.82
C TRP A 48 -7.85 16.01 15.23
N ASN A 49 -6.84 16.50 15.94
CA ASN A 49 -5.85 17.41 15.36
C ASN A 49 -5.04 16.62 14.30
N LEU A 50 -4.79 17.26 13.17
CA LEU A 50 -3.87 16.80 12.11
C LEU A 50 -2.55 16.26 12.66
N ASP A 51 -1.96 16.97 13.62
CA ASP A 51 -0.69 16.59 14.23
C ASP A 51 -0.79 15.29 15.02
N LEU A 52 -1.92 15.07 15.70
CA LEU A 52 -2.16 13.85 16.46
C LEU A 52 -2.32 12.66 15.50
N MET A 53 -3.11 12.79 14.44
CA MET A 53 -3.27 11.74 13.42
C MET A 53 -1.93 11.34 12.79
N LYS A 54 -1.10 12.33 12.44
CA LYS A 54 0.27 12.09 11.92
C LYS A 54 1.09 11.29 12.93
N ARG A 55 0.99 11.61 14.22
CA ARG A 55 1.72 10.93 15.27
C ARG A 55 1.25 9.48 15.49
N TYR A 56 -0.05 9.21 15.46
CA TYR A 56 -0.56 7.83 15.51
C TYR A 56 -0.08 7.02 14.31
N ASN A 57 -0.11 7.58 13.10
CA ASN A 57 0.43 6.90 11.91
C ASN A 57 1.93 6.61 12.05
N GLN A 58 2.73 7.55 12.56
CA GLN A 58 4.16 7.35 12.81
C GLN A 58 4.40 6.23 13.82
N VAL A 59 3.67 6.21 14.94
CA VAL A 59 3.78 5.16 15.96
C VAL A 59 3.31 3.80 15.41
N ALA A 60 2.23 3.76 14.62
CA ALA A 60 1.76 2.54 13.98
C ALA A 60 2.79 1.98 12.98
N LEU A 61 3.41 2.82 12.15
CA LEU A 61 4.50 2.42 11.24
C LEU A 61 5.74 1.94 12.02
N LYS A 62 6.05 2.57 13.15
CA LYS A 62 7.14 2.13 14.04
C LYS A 62 6.84 0.77 14.67
N LEU A 63 5.60 0.54 15.13
CA LEU A 63 5.16 -0.75 15.63
C LEU A 63 5.32 -1.85 14.57
N LEU A 64 4.87 -1.60 13.34
CA LEU A 64 4.99 -2.55 12.22
C LEU A 64 6.44 -2.89 11.88
N SER A 65 7.31 -1.88 11.79
CA SER A 65 8.73 -2.09 11.47
C SER A 65 9.47 -2.80 12.61
N SER A 66 9.25 -2.38 13.86
CA SER A 66 9.82 -3.04 15.03
C SER A 66 9.35 -4.48 15.18
N SER A 67 8.05 -4.77 15.01
CA SER A 67 7.54 -6.14 15.10
C SER A 67 8.10 -7.02 13.98
N SER A 68 8.23 -6.48 12.76
CA SER A 68 8.83 -7.19 11.62
C SER A 68 10.30 -7.54 11.87
N HIS A 69 11.06 -6.63 12.49
CA HIS A 69 12.44 -6.88 12.86
C HIS A 69 12.55 -7.98 13.91
N LEU A 70 11.74 -7.89 14.98
CA LEU A 70 11.70 -8.91 16.03
C LEU A 70 11.25 -10.28 15.50
N LEU A 71 10.30 -10.31 14.55
CA LEU A 71 9.87 -11.53 13.88
C LEU A 71 11.01 -12.15 13.06
N SER A 72 11.76 -11.31 12.34
CA SER A 72 12.92 -11.76 11.54
C SER A 72 14.01 -12.37 12.42
N ASP A 73 14.21 -11.81 13.61
CA ASP A 73 15.17 -12.28 14.60
C ASP A 73 14.64 -13.46 15.45
N ASN A 74 13.41 -13.93 15.17
CA ASN A 74 12.71 -14.98 15.92
C ASN A 74 12.53 -14.66 17.42
N LEU A 75 12.41 -13.37 17.75
CA LEU A 75 12.23 -12.86 19.12
C LEU A 75 10.76 -12.76 19.53
N ILE A 76 9.85 -12.72 18.57
CA ILE A 76 8.41 -12.82 18.78
C ILE A 76 7.83 -13.94 17.91
N ASP A 77 6.73 -14.53 18.37
CA ASP A 77 5.99 -15.49 17.56
C ASP A 77 5.19 -14.80 16.43
N PRO A 78 4.84 -15.53 15.35
CA PRO A 78 4.05 -14.97 14.26
C PRO A 78 2.68 -14.42 14.68
N ALA A 79 2.04 -14.99 15.71
CA ALA A 79 0.73 -14.57 16.16
C ALA A 79 0.76 -13.19 16.85
N MET A 80 1.84 -12.88 17.57
CA MET A 80 2.09 -11.56 18.14
C MET A 80 2.32 -10.53 17.03
N HIS A 81 3.10 -10.87 16.00
CA HIS A 81 3.30 -9.99 14.86
C HIS A 81 1.98 -9.72 14.11
N GLU A 82 1.20 -10.75 13.81
CA GLU A 82 -0.13 -10.61 13.18
C GLU A 82 -1.07 -9.73 14.00
N PHE A 83 -1.04 -9.86 15.33
CA PHE A 83 -1.78 -8.99 16.23
C PHE A 83 -1.36 -7.53 16.07
N VAL A 84 -0.06 -7.23 16.13
CA VAL A 84 0.45 -5.86 15.94
C VAL A 84 0.08 -5.33 14.55
N GLU A 85 0.26 -6.15 13.51
CA GLU A 85 -0.02 -5.82 12.12
C GLU A 85 -1.48 -5.39 11.94
N LYS A 86 -2.41 -6.21 12.43
CA LYS A 86 -3.85 -5.92 12.37
C LYS A 86 -4.20 -4.58 13.04
N HIS A 87 -3.73 -4.36 14.26
CA HIS A 87 -4.08 -3.16 15.03
C HIS A 87 -3.43 -1.88 14.47
N ALA A 88 -2.17 -1.96 14.05
CA ALA A 88 -1.47 -0.83 13.45
C ALA A 88 -2.08 -0.43 12.10
N LEU A 89 -2.39 -1.40 11.22
CA LEU A 89 -3.02 -1.14 9.92
C LEU A 89 -4.44 -0.58 10.07
N ASN A 90 -5.22 -1.07 11.03
CA ASN A 90 -6.54 -0.51 11.33
C ASN A 90 -6.43 0.96 11.76
N SER A 91 -5.49 1.28 12.68
CA SER A 91 -5.28 2.66 13.12
C SER A 91 -4.88 3.58 11.95
N ILE A 92 -3.96 3.15 11.07
CA ILE A 92 -3.58 3.91 9.88
C ILE A 92 -4.79 4.15 8.98
N THR A 93 -5.55 3.09 8.68
CA THR A 93 -6.73 3.15 7.79
C THR A 93 -7.82 4.07 8.35
N GLU A 94 -8.08 4.01 9.65
CA GLU A 94 -9.04 4.88 10.33
C GLU A 94 -8.61 6.35 10.29
N ASN A 95 -7.33 6.62 10.54
CA ASN A 95 -6.78 7.98 10.51
C ASN A 95 -6.88 8.60 9.11
N ILE A 96 -6.63 7.82 8.05
CA ILE A 96 -6.78 8.29 6.67
C ILE A 96 -8.26 8.58 6.36
N ARG A 97 -9.17 7.68 6.72
CA ARG A 97 -10.61 7.89 6.50
C ARG A 97 -11.15 9.11 7.25
N ALA A 98 -10.67 9.34 8.47
CA ALA A 98 -11.02 10.53 9.25
C ALA A 98 -10.51 11.82 8.58
N ALA A 99 -9.31 11.77 7.99
CA ALA A 99 -8.73 12.86 7.20
C ALA A 99 -9.58 13.23 5.98
N ASP A 100 -9.96 12.23 5.19
CA ASP A 100 -10.69 12.39 3.92
C ASP A 100 -12.07 13.06 4.12
N ASN A 101 -12.72 12.76 5.25
CA ASN A 101 -14.01 13.34 5.62
C ASN A 101 -13.91 14.80 6.10
N SER A 102 -12.71 15.32 6.36
CA SER A 102 -12.50 16.70 6.77
C SER A 102 -11.99 17.55 5.60
N ALA A 103 -12.85 18.42 5.05
CA ALA A 103 -12.52 19.31 3.94
C ALA A 103 -11.30 20.25 4.23
N LEU A 104 -11.02 20.52 5.50
CA LEU A 104 -9.87 21.32 5.98
C LEU A 104 -8.54 20.55 6.00
N VAL A 105 -8.57 19.22 6.00
CA VAL A 105 -7.37 18.37 6.09
C VAL A 105 -6.82 18.00 4.71
N ARG A 106 -7.69 17.98 3.69
CA ARG A 106 -7.33 17.69 2.27
C ARG A 106 -6.28 18.64 1.70
N SER A 107 -6.11 19.85 2.27
CA SER A 107 -5.11 20.83 1.83
C SER A 107 -3.78 20.76 2.59
N ASN A 108 -3.70 20.08 3.74
CA ASN A 108 -2.53 20.11 4.64
C ASN A 108 -1.90 18.71 4.90
N GLY A 109 -2.26 17.72 4.09
CA GLY A 109 -1.56 16.45 3.93
C GLY A 109 -1.39 15.61 5.20
N ILE A 110 -2.28 14.64 5.41
CA ILE A 110 -2.00 13.47 6.29
C ILE A 110 -1.15 12.43 5.58
N SER A 111 -0.79 12.66 4.33
CA SER A 111 -0.95 11.58 3.39
C SER A 111 0.37 11.14 2.77
N LYS A 112 1.49 11.31 3.48
CA LYS A 112 2.74 10.60 3.19
C LYS A 112 2.86 9.39 4.11
N LEU A 113 2.66 8.20 3.55
CA LEU A 113 2.89 6.94 4.26
C LEU A 113 4.09 6.24 3.66
N GLU A 114 5.11 6.02 4.49
CA GLU A 114 6.30 5.28 4.11
C GLU A 114 6.37 4.01 4.95
N PHE A 115 5.96 2.90 4.34
CA PHE A 115 6.12 1.57 4.91
C PHE A 115 7.54 1.10 4.60
N LYS A 116 8.36 0.87 5.64
CA LYS A 116 9.77 0.57 5.47
C LYS A 116 10.16 -0.65 6.31
N GLU A 117 10.79 -1.63 5.66
CA GLU A 117 11.29 -2.86 6.31
C GLU A 117 10.19 -3.66 7.04
N ILE A 118 8.97 -3.65 6.50
CA ILE A 118 7.82 -4.36 7.10
C ILE A 118 7.63 -5.72 6.42
N ILE A 119 7.38 -6.75 7.23
CA ILE A 119 6.91 -8.06 6.79
C ILE A 119 5.40 -8.09 6.98
N PHE A 120 4.64 -8.15 5.90
CA PHE A 120 3.20 -8.36 5.95
C PHE A 120 2.92 -9.85 5.97
N THR A 121 2.32 -10.34 7.04
CA THR A 121 1.87 -11.74 7.18
C THR A 121 0.37 -11.88 7.05
N SER A 122 -0.38 -10.78 7.12
CA SER A 122 -1.82 -10.73 6.84
C SER A 122 -2.08 -9.95 5.54
N PRO A 123 -3.17 -10.24 4.80
CA PRO A 123 -3.45 -9.52 3.56
C PRO A 123 -3.60 -8.01 3.78
N LEU A 124 -2.83 -7.21 3.01
CA LEU A 124 -2.95 -5.76 3.04
C LEU A 124 -4.03 -5.33 2.05
N VAL A 125 -5.18 -4.90 2.58
CA VAL A 125 -6.31 -4.45 1.76
C VAL A 125 -6.51 -2.94 1.93
N LEU A 126 -6.22 -2.18 0.87
CA LEU A 126 -6.48 -0.75 0.81
C LEU A 126 -7.61 -0.51 -0.19
N SER A 127 -8.78 -0.13 0.33
CA SER A 127 -10.00 0.02 -0.46
C SER A 127 -10.76 1.30 -0.15
N ASN A 128 -11.11 2.05 -1.20
CA ASN A 128 -11.80 3.35 -1.14
C ASN A 128 -11.05 4.37 -0.27
N ILE A 129 -9.75 4.55 -0.52
CA ILE A 129 -8.87 5.43 0.25
C ILE A 129 -8.18 6.42 -0.70
N HIS A 130 -8.01 7.66 -0.25
CA HIS A 130 -7.19 8.66 -0.92
C HIS A 130 -5.81 8.81 -0.24
N PHE A 131 -4.75 8.92 -1.03
CA PHE A 131 -3.40 9.19 -0.53
C PHE A 131 -2.70 10.31 -1.30
N ASP A 132 -1.85 11.10 -0.63
CA ASP A 132 -1.00 12.07 -1.34
C ASP A 132 0.26 11.41 -1.86
N ASP A 133 0.83 10.48 -1.09
CA ASP A 133 2.14 9.87 -1.33
C ASP A 133 2.24 8.57 -0.52
N VAL A 134 2.34 7.43 -1.18
CA VAL A 134 2.51 6.13 -0.51
C VAL A 134 3.71 5.43 -1.09
N SER A 135 4.62 5.00 -0.22
CA SER A 135 5.79 4.23 -0.59
C SER A 135 5.95 3.01 0.31
N PHE A 136 6.40 1.93 -0.31
CA PHE A 136 6.81 0.68 0.33
C PHE A 136 8.28 0.46 -0.02
N THR A 137 9.15 0.42 0.97
CA THR A 137 10.60 0.26 0.78
C THR A 137 11.12 -0.92 1.57
N ARG A 138 11.73 -1.90 0.89
CA ARG A 138 12.28 -3.12 1.51
C ARG A 138 11.24 -3.91 2.31
N CYS A 139 9.97 -3.86 1.89
CA CYS A 139 8.89 -4.63 2.49
C CYS A 139 8.82 -6.04 1.89
N THR A 140 8.43 -7.02 2.69
CA THR A 140 8.15 -8.40 2.25
C THR A 140 6.67 -8.71 2.44
N PHE A 141 5.99 -9.07 1.38
CA PHE A 141 4.61 -9.51 1.40
C PHE A 141 4.60 -11.05 1.42
N LYS A 142 4.26 -11.63 2.58
CA LYS A 142 3.96 -13.06 2.77
C LYS A 142 2.43 -13.28 2.81
N SER A 143 1.72 -12.41 2.12
CA SER A 143 0.27 -12.29 2.08
C SER A 143 -0.11 -11.47 0.86
N ASP A 144 -1.40 -11.48 0.49
CA ASP A 144 -1.88 -10.74 -0.66
C ASP A 144 -1.88 -9.23 -0.42
N LEU A 145 -1.58 -8.47 -1.48
CA LEU A 145 -1.77 -7.03 -1.53
C LEU A 145 -2.94 -6.71 -2.44
N LEU A 146 -4.01 -6.11 -1.91
CA LEU A 146 -5.15 -5.66 -2.69
C LEU A 146 -5.27 -4.14 -2.64
N LEU A 147 -5.13 -3.51 -3.80
CA LEU A 147 -5.43 -2.08 -4.00
C LEU A 147 -6.71 -1.97 -4.85
N SER A 148 -7.79 -1.45 -4.25
CA SER A 148 -9.10 -1.28 -4.90
C SER A 148 -9.64 0.13 -4.76
N SER A 149 -10.05 0.76 -5.86
CA SER A 149 -10.63 2.12 -5.84
C SER A 149 -9.75 3.13 -5.09
N VAL A 150 -8.43 2.97 -5.18
CA VAL A 150 -7.45 3.86 -4.56
C VAL A 150 -7.25 5.05 -5.50
N THR A 151 -7.26 6.26 -4.95
CA THR A 151 -6.89 7.47 -5.69
C THR A 151 -5.66 8.08 -5.04
N SER A 152 -4.73 8.59 -5.84
CA SER A 152 -3.59 9.32 -5.32
C SER A 152 -3.24 10.54 -6.17
N SER A 153 -2.79 11.61 -5.50
CA SER A 153 -2.27 12.80 -6.18
C SER A 153 -0.86 12.59 -6.72
N LYS A 154 -0.16 11.53 -6.28
CA LYS A 154 1.16 11.11 -6.78
C LYS A 154 1.21 9.62 -7.13
N CYS A 155 2.39 9.16 -7.54
CA CYS A 155 2.69 7.77 -7.79
C CYS A 155 2.70 6.98 -6.47
N VAL A 156 2.17 5.74 -6.50
CA VAL A 156 2.42 4.76 -5.43
C VAL A 156 3.70 4.02 -5.74
N GLU A 157 4.67 4.04 -4.82
CA GLU A 157 6.01 3.50 -5.06
C GLU A 157 6.27 2.21 -4.27
N PHE A 158 6.82 1.22 -4.95
CA PHE A 158 7.38 0.00 -4.37
C PHE A 158 8.86 -0.07 -4.73
N ALA A 159 9.74 -0.08 -3.73
CA ALA A 159 11.18 -0.11 -3.92
C ALA A 159 11.78 -1.27 -3.11
N GLN A 160 12.53 -2.16 -3.78
CA GLN A 160 13.19 -3.31 -3.14
C GLN A 160 12.20 -4.23 -2.40
N CYS A 161 10.96 -4.31 -2.88
CA CYS A 161 9.91 -5.12 -2.26
C CYS A 161 9.94 -6.55 -2.79
N THR A 162 9.62 -7.50 -1.91
CA THR A 162 9.46 -8.92 -2.26
C THR A 162 8.03 -9.35 -2.05
N PHE A 163 7.43 -9.96 -3.06
CA PHE A 163 6.11 -10.59 -3.00
C PHE A 163 6.32 -12.10 -3.11
N SER A 164 6.06 -12.81 -2.02
CA SER A 164 6.40 -14.23 -1.87
C SER A 164 5.50 -15.10 -2.76
N HIS A 165 6.01 -16.26 -3.18
CA HIS A 165 5.24 -17.20 -4.00
C HIS A 165 3.95 -17.64 -3.31
N GLY A 166 2.89 -17.82 -4.11
CA GLY A 166 1.55 -18.16 -3.59
C GLY A 166 0.74 -16.96 -3.11
N HIS A 167 1.29 -15.75 -3.21
CA HIS A 167 0.61 -14.50 -2.86
C HIS A 167 0.59 -13.52 -4.03
N GLN A 168 -0.49 -12.74 -4.10
CA GLN A 168 -0.81 -11.95 -5.28
C GLN A 168 -0.83 -10.46 -4.98
N ILE A 169 -0.35 -9.68 -5.95
CA ILE A 169 -0.66 -8.27 -6.06
C ILE A 169 -1.93 -8.15 -6.91
N ILE A 170 -3.00 -7.61 -6.34
CA ILE A 170 -4.28 -7.43 -7.01
C ILE A 170 -4.58 -5.94 -7.12
N LEU A 171 -4.61 -5.43 -8.34
CA LEU A 171 -4.96 -4.03 -8.65
C LEU A 171 -6.33 -3.98 -9.34
N ARG A 172 -7.30 -3.31 -8.72
CA ARG A 172 -8.69 -3.28 -9.21
C ARG A 172 -9.32 -1.90 -9.14
N PHE A 173 -10.11 -1.56 -10.17
CA PHE A 173 -10.91 -0.33 -10.21
C PHE A 173 -10.09 0.94 -9.92
N LEU A 174 -8.81 0.95 -10.31
CA LEU A 174 -7.95 2.10 -10.14
C LEU A 174 -8.21 3.09 -11.28
N CYS A 175 -8.43 4.35 -10.93
CA CYS A 175 -8.70 5.42 -11.89
C CYS A 175 -7.74 6.59 -11.60
N PHE A 176 -6.63 6.62 -12.33
CA PHE A 176 -5.70 7.74 -12.28
C PHE A 176 -5.98 8.66 -13.46
N PRO A 177 -6.16 9.98 -13.24
CA PRO A 177 -6.50 10.90 -14.33
C PRO A 177 -5.39 10.91 -15.39
N LYS A 178 -5.77 10.59 -16.63
CA LYS A 178 -4.88 10.62 -17.80
C LYS A 178 -4.71 12.07 -18.28
N PRO A 179 -3.48 12.59 -18.37
CA PRO A 179 -3.26 13.91 -18.95
C PRO A 179 -3.51 13.88 -20.45
N LEU A 180 -3.92 15.03 -21.01
CA LEU A 180 -4.22 15.18 -22.43
C LEU A 180 -3.00 14.90 -23.32
N ASN A 181 -1.80 15.27 -22.85
CA ASN A 181 -0.55 15.07 -23.57
C ASN A 181 0.19 13.81 -23.08
N ALA A 182 0.62 12.95 -24.00
CA ALA A 182 1.39 11.74 -23.68
C ALA A 182 2.71 12.04 -22.94
N SER A 183 3.34 13.18 -23.21
CA SER A 183 4.58 13.61 -22.55
C SER A 183 4.42 13.96 -21.05
N GLU A 184 3.18 14.16 -20.60
CA GLU A 184 2.85 14.49 -19.21
C GLU A 184 2.50 13.24 -18.40
N TRP A 185 2.47 12.06 -19.03
CA TRP A 185 2.16 10.81 -18.32
C TRP A 185 3.19 10.54 -17.24
N ARG A 186 2.68 10.35 -16.02
CA ARG A 186 3.44 9.88 -14.86
C ARG A 186 2.94 8.50 -14.47
N PRO A 187 3.83 7.61 -14.00
CA PRO A 187 3.39 6.32 -13.47
C PRO A 187 2.38 6.50 -12.35
N SER A 188 1.30 5.74 -12.41
CA SER A 188 0.33 5.58 -11.32
C SER A 188 0.94 4.71 -10.21
N LEU A 189 1.65 3.65 -10.60
CA LEU A 189 2.39 2.78 -9.70
C LEU A 189 3.80 2.52 -10.26
N THR A 190 4.80 2.57 -9.39
CA THR A 190 6.20 2.25 -9.73
C THR A 190 6.68 1.06 -8.90
N PHE A 191 7.34 0.11 -9.55
CA PHE A 191 8.01 -1.04 -8.94
C PHE A 191 9.49 -1.00 -9.34
N LYS A 192 10.36 -0.78 -8.37
CA LYS A 192 11.81 -0.67 -8.56
C LYS A 192 12.54 -1.71 -7.74
N GLU A 193 13.44 -2.47 -8.36
CA GLU A 193 14.21 -3.52 -7.69
C GLU A 193 13.31 -4.54 -6.96
N CYS A 194 12.09 -4.77 -7.46
CA CYS A 194 11.11 -5.64 -6.82
C CYS A 194 11.22 -7.09 -7.30
N SER A 195 10.85 -8.04 -6.44
CA SER A 195 10.64 -9.45 -6.80
C SER A 195 9.15 -9.77 -6.68
N ILE A 196 8.46 -9.91 -7.81
CA ILE A 196 7.01 -10.08 -7.90
C ILE A 196 6.71 -11.52 -8.32
N ALA A 197 6.11 -12.31 -7.43
CA ALA A 197 5.68 -13.66 -7.76
C ALA A 197 4.47 -13.64 -8.71
N ASP A 198 3.34 -13.09 -8.24
CA ASP A 198 2.09 -13.02 -9.01
C ASP A 198 1.50 -11.61 -8.99
N MET A 199 1.14 -11.07 -10.16
CA MET A 199 0.40 -9.81 -10.29
C MET A 199 -0.82 -9.95 -11.18
N TRP A 200 -1.94 -9.38 -10.69
CA TRP A 200 -3.22 -9.34 -11.37
C TRP A 200 -3.76 -7.92 -11.43
N VAL A 201 -4.10 -7.45 -12.63
CA VAL A 201 -4.66 -6.11 -12.85
C VAL A 201 -5.96 -6.25 -13.59
N PHE A 202 -7.05 -5.71 -13.03
CA PHE A 202 -8.38 -5.79 -13.63
C PHE A 202 -9.08 -4.43 -13.67
N LYS A 203 -9.72 -4.11 -14.80
CA LYS A 203 -10.63 -2.95 -14.96
C LYS A 203 -10.07 -1.66 -14.36
N SER A 204 -8.79 -1.41 -14.61
CA SER A 204 -8.04 -0.29 -14.05
C SER A 204 -7.46 0.53 -15.19
N GLN A 205 -7.50 1.86 -15.08
CA GLN A 205 -6.83 2.80 -15.97
C GLN A 205 -5.57 3.31 -15.26
N VAL A 206 -4.44 2.66 -15.54
CA VAL A 206 -3.20 2.85 -14.78
C VAL A 206 -1.99 2.92 -15.71
N PHE A 207 -0.97 3.65 -15.27
CA PHE A 207 0.38 3.52 -15.78
C PHE A 207 1.24 2.76 -14.74
N LEU A 208 1.62 1.53 -15.05
CA LEU A 208 2.56 0.72 -14.28
C LEU A 208 3.98 0.89 -14.83
N PHE A 209 4.93 1.23 -13.98
CA PHE A 209 6.34 1.34 -14.33
C PHE A 209 7.19 0.36 -13.52
N PHE A 210 7.94 -0.49 -14.20
CA PHE A 210 8.82 -1.49 -13.61
C PHE A 210 10.28 -1.20 -13.99
N SER A 211 11.17 -1.20 -13.00
CA SER A 211 12.61 -0.99 -13.20
C SER A 211 13.44 -1.96 -12.38
N ASP A 212 14.44 -2.58 -12.99
CA ASP A 212 15.40 -3.49 -12.34
C ASP A 212 14.71 -4.61 -11.51
N SER A 213 13.51 -5.02 -11.91
CA SER A 213 12.62 -5.91 -11.15
C SER A 213 12.53 -7.31 -11.79
N THR A 214 12.29 -8.33 -10.98
CA THR A 214 11.98 -9.70 -11.43
C THR A 214 10.48 -9.96 -11.25
N ILE A 215 9.82 -10.47 -12.30
CA ILE A 215 8.40 -10.81 -12.29
C ILE A 215 8.28 -12.25 -12.77
N HIS A 216 7.78 -13.14 -11.91
CA HIS A 216 7.72 -14.58 -12.18
C HIS A 216 6.43 -15.03 -12.87
N SER A 217 5.33 -14.34 -12.62
CA SER A 217 4.03 -14.61 -13.20
C SER A 217 3.22 -13.32 -13.13
N SER A 218 2.56 -12.97 -14.24
CA SER A 218 1.67 -11.81 -14.28
C SER A 218 0.55 -12.06 -15.26
N SER A 219 -0.67 -11.73 -14.84
CA SER A 219 -1.86 -11.68 -15.70
C SER A 219 -2.42 -10.26 -15.69
N LEU A 220 -2.17 -9.53 -16.76
CA LEU A 220 -2.56 -8.12 -16.87
C LEU A 220 -3.76 -8.00 -17.80
N GLU A 221 -4.95 -7.73 -17.26
CA GLU A 221 -6.16 -7.39 -18.01
C GLU A 221 -6.28 -5.85 -18.07
N LEU A 222 -5.52 -5.25 -18.99
CA LEU A 222 -5.41 -3.79 -19.11
C LEU A 222 -6.53 -3.23 -20.00
N SER A 223 -7.32 -2.31 -19.45
CA SER A 223 -8.32 -1.56 -20.23
C SER A 223 -7.66 -0.53 -21.15
N GLU A 224 -8.36 -0.12 -22.21
CA GLU A 224 -7.91 0.92 -23.13
C GLU A 224 -7.41 2.16 -22.37
N GLY A 225 -6.21 2.62 -22.71
CA GLY A 225 -5.56 3.76 -22.05
C GLY A 225 -4.69 3.40 -20.84
N SER A 226 -4.59 2.13 -20.46
CA SER A 226 -3.58 1.67 -19.50
C SER A 226 -2.25 1.37 -20.18
N VAL A 227 -1.15 1.56 -19.45
CA VAL A 227 0.21 1.31 -19.94
C VAL A 227 1.01 0.55 -18.88
N ALA A 228 1.78 -0.44 -19.31
CA ALA A 228 2.83 -1.06 -18.52
C ALA A 228 4.17 -0.84 -19.22
N HIS A 229 5.20 -0.40 -18.50
CA HIS A 229 6.54 -0.14 -19.04
C HIS A 229 7.59 -0.82 -18.17
N TYR A 230 8.53 -1.52 -18.81
CA TYR A 230 9.57 -2.34 -18.17
C TYR A 230 10.95 -1.85 -18.59
N VAL A 231 11.87 -1.69 -17.63
CA VAL A 231 13.26 -1.28 -17.86
C VAL A 231 14.17 -2.22 -17.06
N ASN A 232 15.11 -2.90 -17.73
CA ASN A 232 16.02 -3.88 -17.10
C ASN A 232 15.31 -4.96 -16.25
N CYS A 233 14.10 -5.37 -16.64
CA CYS A 233 13.34 -6.38 -15.89
C CYS A 233 13.69 -7.80 -16.33
N ARG A 234 13.48 -8.77 -15.44
CA ARG A 234 13.39 -10.20 -15.78
C ARG A 234 11.94 -10.63 -15.71
N LEU A 235 11.44 -11.25 -16.78
CA LEU A 235 10.07 -11.74 -16.89
C LEU A 235 10.12 -13.26 -17.10
N SER A 236 9.61 -14.03 -16.15
CA SER A 236 9.31 -15.45 -16.32
C SER A 236 7.78 -15.59 -16.40
N ASP A 237 7.27 -16.54 -17.19
CA ASP A 237 5.85 -16.94 -17.26
C ASP A 237 4.79 -15.81 -17.23
N ALA A 238 5.09 -14.67 -17.88
CA ALA A 238 4.18 -13.51 -17.94
C ALA A 238 3.18 -13.64 -19.10
N ILE A 239 1.89 -13.61 -18.78
CA ILE A 239 0.80 -13.60 -19.78
C ILE A 239 0.14 -12.21 -19.77
N VAL A 240 0.40 -11.41 -20.80
CA VAL A 240 -0.25 -10.11 -20.97
C VAL A 240 -1.50 -10.28 -21.85
N HIS A 241 -2.68 -10.14 -21.25
CA HIS A 241 -3.95 -10.19 -21.98
C HIS A 241 -4.37 -8.77 -22.39
N ASP A 242 -4.10 -8.40 -23.63
CA ASP A 242 -4.67 -7.19 -24.22
C ASP A 242 -6.17 -7.41 -24.49
N VAL A 243 -7.03 -6.60 -23.86
CA VAL A 243 -8.49 -6.72 -23.95
C VAL A 243 -9.08 -5.90 -25.11
N THR A 244 -8.27 -5.48 -26.07
CA THR A 244 -8.76 -4.69 -27.22
C THR A 244 -9.33 -5.57 -28.34
N SER A 245 -10.61 -5.93 -28.23
CA SER A 245 -11.44 -6.33 -29.37
C SER A 245 -12.17 -5.14 -30.00
N GLY A 246 -11.48 -3.98 -30.15
CA GLY A 246 -12.04 -2.73 -30.66
C GLY A 246 -11.37 -2.28 -31.95
N SER A 247 -12.13 -2.15 -33.02
CA SER A 247 -11.75 -2.02 -34.44
C SER A 247 -11.25 -0.65 -34.90
N ASP A 248 -10.97 0.30 -34.00
CA ASP A 248 -10.93 1.70 -34.42
C ASP A 248 -9.48 2.21 -34.36
N GLY A 249 -8.86 2.22 -35.55
CA GLY A 249 -7.45 2.53 -35.80
C GLY A 249 -7.01 3.97 -35.51
N SER A 250 -7.34 4.53 -34.34
CA SER A 250 -6.87 5.83 -33.88
C SER A 250 -6.54 5.82 -32.38
N SER A 251 -5.62 4.95 -31.96
CA SER A 251 -5.02 5.07 -30.62
C SER A 251 -3.78 5.95 -30.72
N LEU A 252 -3.86 7.17 -30.20
CA LEU A 252 -2.72 8.09 -29.99
C LEU A 252 -1.77 7.63 -28.86
N VAL A 253 -1.84 6.35 -28.47
CA VAL A 253 -0.85 5.66 -27.65
C VAL A 253 -0.42 4.45 -28.47
N PRO A 254 0.85 4.31 -28.89
CA PRO A 254 1.22 3.27 -29.85
C PRO A 254 0.99 1.90 -29.23
N ARG A 255 0.25 1.08 -29.98
CA ARG A 255 0.20 -0.37 -29.85
C ARG A 255 1.60 -0.89 -29.53
N GLY A 256 1.82 -1.39 -28.32
CA GLY A 256 3.11 -1.90 -27.87
C GLY A 256 4.19 -0.84 -27.64
N TRP A 257 4.11 -0.05 -26.57
CA TRP A 257 5.34 0.44 -25.90
C TRP A 257 5.89 -0.63 -24.94
N PHE A 258 6.07 -1.83 -25.48
CA PHE A 258 7.21 -2.66 -25.11
C PHE A 258 8.44 -1.97 -25.71
N ARG A 259 9.03 -1.03 -24.98
CA ARG A 259 10.33 -0.47 -25.39
C ARG A 259 11.40 -1.37 -24.80
N ASP A 260 11.99 -2.20 -25.66
CA ASP A 260 13.19 -3.00 -25.40
C ASP A 260 14.30 -2.11 -24.82
N ALA A 261 14.44 -2.15 -23.50
CA ALA A 261 15.56 -1.58 -22.77
C ALA A 261 16.10 -2.63 -21.77
N GLY A 262 16.46 -3.82 -22.28
CA GLY A 262 17.34 -4.75 -21.58
C GLY A 262 16.69 -5.81 -20.70
N TRP A 263 15.71 -6.56 -21.20
CA TRP A 263 15.23 -7.78 -20.53
C TRP A 263 15.85 -9.02 -21.17
N THR A 264 16.03 -10.07 -20.36
CA THR A 264 16.47 -11.39 -20.81
C THR A 264 15.29 -12.33 -20.56
N LEU A 265 14.84 -13.02 -21.60
CA LEU A 265 13.96 -14.19 -21.49
C LEU A 265 14.86 -15.37 -21.10
N ASP A 266 14.60 -15.97 -19.95
CA ASP A 266 15.18 -17.28 -19.58
C ASP A 266 14.29 -18.41 -20.10
#